data_AF-A0A1I4KM15-F1
#
_entry.id   AF-A0A1I4KM15-F1
#
_cell.length_a   1.000
_cell.length_b   1.000
_cell.length_c   1.000
_cell.angle_alpha   90.00
_cell.angle_beta   90.00
_cell.angle_gamma   90.00
#
_symmetry.space_group_name_H-M   'P 1'
#
loop_
_entity.id
_entity.type
_entity.pdbx_description
1 polymer ?
#
loop_
_entity_poly.entity_id
_entity_poly.type
_entity_poly.pdbx_seq_one_letter_code
_entity_poly.pdbx_strand_id
1 'polypeptide(L)'
;MDKRKIIALIVLSIAVIGFSMGAISAKTVTVKMGKEKHVGHGDYIGTFYQKHENQYLKGTYVYINFRSKNRGDYLPHTYRLIKAKIYFKNKKGKVITRTLYYKTSKMYMIYKKKIKGYKPYKAKITYRKMTKAEKKKNKEEIGNY
;
A
#
# COMPACT_ATOMS: atom_id res chain seq x y z
N MET A 1 14.75 19.73 -41.26
CA MET A 1 14.65 19.90 -39.79
C MET A 1 15.88 19.29 -39.15
N ASP A 2 16.68 20.09 -38.44
CA ASP A 2 18.00 19.68 -37.93
C ASP A 2 17.86 18.64 -36.79
N LYS A 3 18.60 17.52 -36.87
CA LYS A 3 18.58 16.43 -35.89
C LYS A 3 18.81 16.93 -34.46
N ARG A 4 19.61 17.99 -34.28
CA ARG A 4 19.87 18.59 -32.95
C ARG A 4 18.63 19.24 -32.35
N LYS A 5 17.79 19.86 -33.18
CA LYS A 5 16.52 20.49 -32.75
C LYS A 5 15.49 19.45 -32.32
N ILE A 6 15.47 18.29 -32.98
CA ILE A 6 14.59 17.16 -32.62
C ILE A 6 15.01 16.55 -31.28
N ILE A 7 16.32 16.32 -31.08
CA ILE A 7 16.84 15.78 -29.82
C ILE A 7 16.57 16.75 -28.66
N ALA A 8 16.80 18.05 -28.86
CA ALA A 8 16.49 19.07 -27.86
C ALA A 8 14.99 19.08 -27.49
N LEU A 9 14.10 18.93 -28.48
CA LEU A 9 12.66 18.87 -28.24
C LEU A 9 12.27 17.63 -27.40
N ILE A 10 12.86 16.47 -27.69
CA ILE A 10 12.60 15.22 -26.96
C ILE A 10 13.09 15.33 -25.51
N VAL A 11 14.31 15.84 -25.29
CA VAL A 11 14.88 16.02 -23.95
C VAL A 11 14.06 17.03 -23.13
N LEU A 12 13.63 18.13 -23.75
CA LEU A 12 12.77 19.12 -23.11
C LEU A 12 11.40 18.53 -22.75
N SER A 13 10.85 17.68 -23.62
CA SER A 13 9.59 16.97 -23.38
C SER A 13 9.70 16.01 -22.19
N ILE A 14 10.79 15.23 -22.11
CA ILE A 14 11.05 14.32 -20.97
C ILE A 14 11.24 15.11 -19.67
N ALA A 15 11.92 16.25 -19.70
CA ALA A 15 12.11 17.11 -18.53
C ALA A 15 10.79 17.74 -18.03
N VAL A 16 9.91 18.18 -18.94
CA VAL A 16 8.59 18.75 -18.60
C VAL A 16 7.63 17.67 -18.07
N ILE A 17 7.68 16.45 -18.63
CA ILE A 17 6.93 15.31 -18.11
C ILE A 17 7.48 14.91 -16.71
N GLY A 18 8.78 15.01 -16.49
CA GLY A 18 9.44 14.74 -15.20
C GLY A 18 9.08 15.74 -14.09
N PHE A 19 8.91 17.02 -14.42
CA PHE A 19 8.60 18.09 -13.44
C PHE A 19 7.11 18.26 -13.12
N SER A 20 6.20 17.90 -14.04
CA SER A 20 4.75 18.01 -13.82
C SER A 20 4.18 16.90 -12.92
N MET A 21 4.94 15.83 -12.69
CA MET A 21 4.63 14.83 -11.68
C MET A 21 5.17 15.26 -10.32
N GLY A 22 4.50 16.23 -9.68
CA GLY A 22 4.83 16.67 -8.32
C GLY A 22 5.12 15.48 -7.41
N ALA A 23 6.26 15.54 -6.69
CA ALA A 23 6.78 14.43 -5.89
C ALA A 23 5.64 13.78 -5.08
N ILE A 24 5.33 12.52 -5.39
CA ILE A 24 4.25 11.83 -4.67
C ILE A 24 4.77 11.52 -3.26
N SER A 25 4.55 12.45 -2.33
CA SER A 25 5.04 12.36 -0.96
C SER A 25 4.51 11.10 -0.29
N ALA A 26 5.41 10.13 -0.08
CA ALA A 26 5.11 8.93 0.67
C ALA A 26 5.07 9.25 2.18
N LYS A 27 4.07 8.73 2.87
CA LYS A 27 3.92 8.78 4.32
C LYS A 27 4.16 7.39 4.91
N THR A 28 4.52 7.34 6.19
CA THR A 28 4.73 6.07 6.89
C THR A 28 3.99 6.05 8.22
N VAL A 29 3.37 4.92 8.53
CA VAL A 29 2.65 4.67 9.79
C VAL A 29 3.11 3.37 10.42
N THR A 30 3.18 3.32 11.75
CA THR A 30 3.38 2.06 12.47
C THR A 30 2.04 1.58 13.03
N VAL A 31 1.70 0.32 12.76
CA VAL A 31 0.45 -0.31 13.19
C VAL A 31 0.79 -1.60 13.94
N LYS A 32 0.20 -1.79 15.13
CA LYS A 32 0.32 -3.04 15.91
C LYS A 32 -0.48 -4.13 15.21
N MET A 33 -0.03 -5.38 15.33
CA MET A 33 -0.72 -6.52 14.72
C MET A 33 -2.16 -6.64 15.24
N GLY A 34 -3.14 -6.79 14.34
CA GLY A 34 -4.56 -6.85 14.69
C GLY A 34 -5.21 -5.50 15.00
N LYS A 35 -4.53 -4.39 14.67
CA LYS A 35 -5.04 -3.03 14.80
C LYS A 35 -5.09 -2.33 13.44
N GLU A 36 -5.83 -1.23 13.42
CA GLU A 36 -5.96 -0.30 12.31
C GLU A 36 -5.65 1.13 12.75
N LYS A 37 -5.32 2.00 11.79
CA LYS A 37 -5.08 3.42 12.02
C LYS A 37 -5.68 4.24 10.90
N HIS A 38 -6.46 5.26 11.25
CA HIS A 38 -6.94 6.27 10.31
C HIS A 38 -5.76 7.06 9.74
N VAL A 39 -5.72 7.18 8.41
CA VAL A 39 -4.69 7.93 7.68
C VAL A 39 -5.25 9.14 6.93
N GLY A 40 -6.53 9.46 7.17
CA GLY A 40 -7.23 10.62 6.64
C GLY A 40 -8.15 10.29 5.47
N HIS A 41 -9.11 11.20 5.19
CA HIS A 41 -10.08 11.07 4.09
C HIS A 41 -10.86 9.75 4.10
N GLY A 42 -11.18 9.26 5.30
CA GLY A 42 -11.87 7.98 5.51
C GLY A 42 -11.02 6.72 5.30
N ASP A 43 -9.75 6.82 4.88
CA ASP A 43 -8.92 5.64 4.70
C ASP A 43 -8.31 5.17 6.02
N TYR A 44 -8.31 3.85 6.23
CA TYR A 44 -7.69 3.16 7.36
C TYR A 44 -6.65 2.16 6.87
N ILE A 45 -5.48 2.17 7.49
CA ILE A 45 -4.44 1.17 7.27
C ILE A 45 -4.43 0.21 8.45
N GLY A 46 -4.58 -1.08 8.16
CA GLY A 46 -4.68 -2.11 9.19
C GLY A 46 -3.79 -3.31 8.94
N THR A 47 -3.75 -4.17 9.95
CA THR A 47 -3.03 -5.44 9.89
C THR A 47 -3.83 -6.55 10.55
N PHE A 48 -3.74 -7.76 10.03
CA PHE A 48 -4.26 -8.95 10.69
C PHE A 48 -3.34 -10.15 10.46
N TYR A 49 -3.45 -11.14 11.36
CA TYR A 49 -2.69 -12.37 11.28
C TYR A 49 -3.65 -13.57 11.22
N GLN A 50 -3.69 -14.20 10.05
CA GLN A 50 -4.52 -15.35 9.77
C GLN A 50 -3.85 -16.62 10.31
N LYS A 51 -4.44 -17.19 11.37
CA LYS A 51 -3.90 -18.39 12.05
C LYS A 51 -4.31 -19.71 11.39
N HIS A 52 -5.48 -19.74 10.74
CA HIS A 52 -6.10 -20.91 10.12
C HIS A 52 -6.42 -20.62 8.65
N GLU A 53 -6.42 -21.62 7.77
CA GLU A 53 -6.83 -21.38 6.38
C GLU A 53 -8.35 -21.33 6.33
N ASN A 54 -8.87 -20.26 5.75
CA ASN A 54 -10.29 -20.06 5.48
C ASN A 54 -10.38 -19.17 4.23
N GLN A 55 -11.15 -18.07 4.26
CA GLN A 55 -11.19 -17.05 3.21
C GLN A 55 -9.80 -16.46 2.85
N TYR A 56 -8.82 -16.55 3.76
CA TYR A 56 -7.44 -16.11 3.54
C TYR A 56 -6.43 -17.23 3.86
N LEU A 57 -5.30 -17.22 3.16
CA LEU A 57 -4.15 -18.09 3.43
C LEU A 57 -3.52 -17.78 4.81
N LYS A 58 -2.91 -18.79 5.45
CA LYS A 58 -2.18 -18.61 6.71
C LYS A 58 -1.02 -17.62 6.54
N GLY A 59 -1.11 -16.47 7.22
CA GLY A 59 -0.05 -15.49 7.19
C GLY A 59 -0.44 -14.13 7.74
N THR A 60 0.41 -13.15 7.44
CA THR A 60 0.27 -11.77 7.87
C THR A 60 -0.21 -10.92 6.71
N TYR A 61 -1.19 -10.08 6.98
CA TYR A 61 -1.76 -9.17 6.01
C TYR A 61 -1.62 -7.75 6.50
N VAL A 62 -1.31 -6.86 5.56
CA VAL A 62 -1.37 -5.42 5.73
C VAL A 62 -2.35 -4.92 4.68
N TYR A 63 -3.35 -4.16 5.08
CA TYR A 63 -4.39 -3.69 4.17
C TYR A 63 -4.62 -2.18 4.30
N ILE A 64 -5.32 -1.63 3.31
CA ILE A 64 -5.90 -0.30 3.37
C ILE A 64 -7.33 -0.35 2.83
N ASN A 65 -8.28 0.25 3.54
CA ASN A 65 -9.69 0.28 3.15
C ASN A 65 -10.30 1.64 3.49
N PHE A 66 -11.49 1.91 2.97
CA PHE A 66 -12.23 3.13 3.28
C PHE A 66 -13.34 2.85 4.29
N ARG A 67 -13.50 3.75 5.26
CA ARG A 67 -14.62 3.76 6.21
C ARG A 67 -15.03 5.20 6.51
N SER A 68 -16.32 5.45 6.37
CA SER A 68 -17.01 6.69 6.74
C SER A 68 -18.17 6.38 7.69
N LYS A 69 -18.90 7.42 8.13
CA LYS A 69 -20.07 7.23 9.02
C LYS A 69 -21.17 6.38 8.38
N ASN A 70 -21.35 6.47 7.06
CA ASN A 70 -22.51 5.89 6.36
C ASN A 70 -22.13 4.81 5.33
N ARG A 71 -20.84 4.51 5.18
CA ARG A 71 -20.34 3.61 4.14
C ARG A 71 -18.96 3.07 4.50
N GLY A 72 -18.70 1.79 4.21
CA GLY A 72 -17.37 1.20 4.20
C GLY A 72 -17.13 0.48 2.88
N ASP A 73 -15.91 0.60 2.35
CA ASP A 73 -15.49 -0.04 1.11
C ASP A 73 -14.20 -0.82 1.36
N TYR A 74 -14.09 -2.01 0.79
CA TYR A 74 -12.86 -2.82 0.88
C TYR A 74 -11.67 -2.15 0.18
N LEU A 75 -11.94 -1.23 -0.75
CA LEU A 75 -10.94 -0.46 -1.47
C LEU A 75 -10.75 0.93 -0.83
N PRO A 76 -9.51 1.46 -0.81
CA PRO A 76 -9.26 2.81 -0.31
C PRO A 76 -9.74 3.88 -1.30
N HIS A 77 -10.02 5.10 -0.84
CA HIS A 77 -10.49 6.20 -1.70
C HIS A 77 -9.43 7.26 -2.01
N THR A 78 -8.42 7.40 -1.16
CA THR A 78 -7.43 8.49 -1.27
C THR A 78 -6.00 7.99 -1.36
N TYR A 79 -5.65 6.95 -0.62
CA TYR A 79 -4.28 6.48 -0.47
C TYR A 79 -4.12 5.05 -0.98
N ARG A 80 -2.88 4.69 -1.33
CA ARG A 80 -2.51 3.31 -1.66
C ARG A 80 -1.22 2.91 -0.98
N LEU A 81 -1.08 1.60 -0.72
CA LEU A 81 0.13 1.04 -0.15
C LEU A 81 1.30 1.09 -1.15
N ILE A 82 2.51 1.28 -0.62
CA ILE A 82 3.78 1.16 -1.35
C ILE A 82 4.54 -0.06 -0.86
N LYS A 83 4.75 -0.15 0.46
CA LYS A 83 5.49 -1.25 1.08
C LYS A 83 5.12 -1.41 2.54
N ALA A 84 5.40 -2.58 3.10
CA ALA A 84 5.29 -2.85 4.52
C ALA A 84 6.54 -3.56 5.04
N LYS A 85 7.16 -3.02 6.09
CA LYS A 85 8.18 -3.70 6.89
C LYS A 85 7.51 -4.34 8.10
N ILE A 86 7.33 -5.65 8.05
CA ILE A 86 6.65 -6.44 9.08
C ILE A 86 7.69 -6.97 10.07
N TYR A 87 7.39 -6.84 11.37
CA TYR A 87 8.24 -7.28 12.47
C TYR A 87 7.66 -8.53 13.10
N PHE A 88 8.49 -9.55 13.25
CA PHE A 88 8.13 -10.82 13.86
C PHE A 88 9.02 -11.10 15.07
N LYS A 89 8.44 -11.65 16.14
CA LYS A 89 9.14 -12.04 17.37
C LYS A 89 8.91 -13.53 17.63
N ASN A 90 9.95 -14.27 18.00
CA ASN A 90 9.82 -15.67 18.44
C ASN A 90 9.64 -15.76 19.97
N LYS A 91 9.43 -16.97 20.49
CA LYS A 91 9.28 -17.20 21.95
C LYS A 91 10.51 -16.79 22.77
N LYS A 92 11.72 -16.85 22.18
CA LYS A 92 12.99 -16.44 22.80
C LYS A 92 13.26 -14.93 22.70
N GLY A 93 12.30 -14.15 22.19
CA GLY A 93 12.43 -12.70 22.04
C GLY A 93 13.21 -12.22 20.82
N LYS A 94 13.81 -13.10 20.01
CA LYS A 94 14.51 -12.74 18.77
C LYS A 94 13.54 -12.13 17.76
N VAL A 95 13.93 -10.97 17.20
CA VAL A 95 13.14 -10.24 16.22
C VAL A 95 13.73 -10.41 14.83
N ILE A 96 12.87 -10.68 13.84
CA ILE A 96 13.22 -10.60 12.41
C ILE A 96 12.28 -9.62 11.72
N THR A 97 12.73 -9.08 10.59
CA THR A 97 11.90 -8.20 9.75
C THR A 97 11.84 -8.68 8.32
N ARG A 98 10.71 -8.42 7.66
CA ARG A 98 10.53 -8.65 6.22
C ARG A 98 9.87 -7.44 5.60
N THR A 99 10.54 -6.87 4.59
CA THR A 99 9.99 -5.78 3.79
C THR A 99 9.35 -6.36 2.55
N LEU A 100 8.08 -6.02 2.33
CA LEU A 100 7.33 -6.42 1.16
C LEU A 100 6.87 -5.19 0.42
N TYR A 101 7.02 -5.22 -0.90
CA TYR A 101 6.53 -4.18 -1.78
C TYR A 101 5.16 -4.55 -2.30
N TYR A 102 4.34 -3.55 -2.51
CA TYR A 102 3.04 -3.69 -3.14
C TYR A 102 3.25 -4.01 -4.62
N LYS A 103 2.79 -5.18 -5.10
CA LYS A 103 3.10 -5.72 -6.43
C LYS A 103 1.89 -5.87 -7.37
N THR A 104 0.66 -5.81 -6.86
CA THR A 104 -0.54 -6.17 -7.64
C THR A 104 -1.32 -4.96 -8.13
N SER A 105 -2.11 -5.14 -9.18
CA SER A 105 -3.08 -4.14 -9.64
C SER A 105 -4.34 -4.06 -8.76
N LYS A 106 -4.64 -5.09 -7.95
CA LYS A 106 -5.81 -5.15 -7.04
C LYS A 106 -5.49 -4.50 -5.67
N MET A 107 -6.03 -3.30 -5.45
CA MET A 107 -5.42 -2.13 -4.77
C MET A 107 -5.28 -2.06 -3.24
N TYR A 108 -5.42 -3.14 -2.47
CA TYR A 108 -5.67 -2.95 -1.02
C TYR A 108 -4.92 -3.83 -0.03
N MET A 109 -4.05 -4.78 -0.46
CA MET A 109 -3.42 -5.69 0.50
C MET A 109 -2.00 -6.13 0.14
N ILE A 110 -1.16 -6.33 1.16
CA ILE A 110 0.17 -6.95 1.11
C ILE A 110 0.14 -8.20 2.00
N TYR A 111 0.61 -9.33 1.47
CA TYR A 111 0.59 -10.63 2.15
C TYR A 111 1.99 -11.18 2.40
N LYS A 112 2.21 -11.72 3.60
CA LYS A 112 3.36 -12.57 3.94
C LYS A 112 2.89 -13.91 4.49
N LYS A 113 3.24 -15.01 3.81
CA LYS A 113 3.07 -16.37 4.34
C LYS A 113 3.68 -16.50 5.75
N LYS A 114 2.99 -17.27 6.60
CA LYS A 114 3.43 -17.59 7.97
C LYS A 114 4.89 -18.02 8.01
N ILE A 115 5.63 -17.54 9.02
CA ILE A 115 7.01 -17.92 9.30
C ILE A 115 7.01 -18.86 10.51
N LYS A 116 7.48 -20.10 10.33
CA LYS A 116 7.52 -21.10 11.42
C LYS A 116 8.34 -20.56 12.60
N GLY A 117 7.80 -20.69 13.81
CA GLY A 117 8.46 -20.24 15.05
C GLY A 117 8.37 -18.73 15.35
N TYR A 118 7.79 -17.93 14.46
CA TYR A 118 7.70 -16.47 14.60
C TYR A 118 6.25 -15.98 14.56
N LYS A 119 5.91 -15.02 15.42
CA LYS A 119 4.61 -14.33 15.42
C LYS A 119 4.81 -12.86 15.03
N PRO A 120 4.01 -12.32 14.09
CA PRO A 120 4.07 -10.89 13.79
C PRO A 120 3.49 -10.08 14.95
N TYR A 121 4.02 -8.88 15.20
CA TYR A 121 3.52 -8.02 16.28
C TYR A 121 3.33 -6.55 15.90
N LYS A 122 4.00 -6.06 14.85
CA LYS A 122 3.77 -4.73 14.27
C LYS A 122 4.24 -4.66 12.81
N ALA A 123 3.77 -3.65 12.08
CA ALA A 123 4.26 -3.30 10.76
C ALA A 123 4.53 -1.80 10.66
N LYS A 124 5.60 -1.42 9.97
CA LYS A 124 5.87 -0.05 9.50
C LYS A 124 5.48 0.02 8.03
N ILE A 125 4.44 0.77 7.72
CA ILE A 125 3.70 0.72 6.46
C ILE A 125 3.85 2.06 5.76
N THR A 126 4.36 2.02 4.54
CA THR A 126 4.54 3.19 3.69
C THR A 126 3.43 3.24 2.65
N TYR A 127 2.80 4.39 2.52
CA TYR A 127 1.66 4.64 1.64
C TYR A 127 1.80 6.02 0.99
N ARG A 128 1.04 6.26 -0.06
CA ARG A 128 1.02 7.57 -0.75
C ARG A 128 -0.37 7.90 -1.27
N LYS A 129 -0.59 9.18 -1.57
CA LYS A 129 -1.81 9.61 -2.25
C LYS A 129 -1.87 8.97 -3.64
N MET A 130 -3.03 8.51 -4.05
CA MET A 130 -3.27 8.02 -5.40
C MET A 130 -3.23 9.17 -6.41
N THR A 131 -2.73 8.90 -7.61
CA THR A 131 -2.85 9.81 -8.75
C THR A 131 -4.30 9.87 -9.25
N LYS A 132 -4.64 10.84 -10.11
CA LYS A 132 -5.98 10.94 -10.70
C LYS A 132 -6.36 9.68 -11.48
N ALA A 133 -5.43 9.13 -12.27
CA ALA A 133 -5.63 7.90 -13.03
C ALA A 133 -5.89 6.69 -12.12
N GLU A 134 -5.11 6.55 -11.04
CA GLU A 134 -5.30 5.49 -10.05
C GLU A 134 -6.65 5.60 -9.36
N LYS A 135 -7.09 6.82 -9.01
CA LYS A 135 -8.41 7.06 -8.44
C LYS A 135 -9.54 6.71 -9.39
N LYS A 136 -9.42 7.04 -10.68
CA LYS A 136 -10.43 6.71 -11.70
C LYS A 136 -10.60 5.19 -11.80
N LYS A 137 -9.49 4.47 -11.98
CA LYS A 137 -9.50 3.00 -12.03
C LYS A 137 -10.09 2.37 -10.77
N ASN A 138 -9.70 2.88 -9.60
CA ASN A 138 -10.18 2.34 -8.33
C ASN A 138 -11.69 2.62 -8.11
N LYS A 139 -12.23 3.73 -8.63
CA LYS A 139 -13.68 4.03 -8.59
C LYS A 139 -14.49 3.09 -9.49
N GLU A 140 -13.98 2.79 -10.69
CA GLU A 140 -14.60 1.80 -11.59
C GLU A 140 -14.65 0.43 -10.91
N GLU A 141 -13.58 0.03 -10.21
CA GLU A 141 -13.58 -1.21 -9.42
C GLU A 141 -14.60 -1.18 -8.27
N ILE A 142 -14.73 -0.07 -7.54
CA ILE A 142 -15.73 0.07 -6.45
C ILE A 142 -17.16 0.00 -6.97
N GLY A 143 -17.47 0.64 -8.11
CA GLY A 143 -18.83 0.69 -8.67
C GLY A 143 -19.34 -0.64 -9.24
N ASN A 144 -18.45 -1.62 -9.40
CA ASN A 144 -18.79 -2.97 -9.86
C ASN A 144 -19.11 -3.95 -8.71
N TYR A 145 -19.15 -3.48 -7.47
CA TYR A 145 -19.53 -4.22 -6.26
C TYR A 145 -20.70 -3.54 -5.56
#